data_AF-A0A7C3Y2I5-F1
#
_entry.id   AF-A0A7C3Y2I5-F1
#
_cell.length_a   1.000
_cell.length_b   1.000
_cell.length_c   1.000
_cell.angle_alpha   90.00
_cell.angle_beta   90.00
_cell.angle_gamma   90.00
#
_symmetry.space_group_name_H-M   'P 1'
#
loop_
_entity.id
_entity.type
_entity.pdbx_description
1 polymer ?
#
loop_
_entity_poly.entity_id
_entity_poly.type
_entity_poly.pdbx_seq_one_letter_code
_entity_poly.pdbx_strand_id
1 'polypeptide(L)'
;MQVAVPSRRPRLRLTPDTGLRFVIYAGLTLAAISSLFPLYWMVNTAFTPGSEVIKIPPEFIPKNPSLENFRLVIKAAPLMGRWVINTLFIALTTMSLHVLFDAMSGYAFAKRRFPGSNVLF
;
A
#
# COMPACT_ATOMS: atom_id res chain seq x y z
N MET A 1 -57.94 -2.92 -11.07
CA MET A 1 -57.01 -2.19 -10.18
C MET A 1 -55.63 -2.25 -10.81
N GLN A 2 -55.24 -1.22 -11.57
CA GLN A 2 -53.94 -1.16 -12.25
C GLN A 2 -52.88 -0.68 -11.25
N VAL A 3 -51.92 -1.53 -10.92
CA VAL A 3 -50.78 -1.17 -10.07
C VAL A 3 -49.79 -0.39 -10.93
N ALA A 4 -49.59 0.89 -10.61
CA ALA A 4 -48.63 1.74 -11.30
C ALA A 4 -47.20 1.20 -11.11
N VAL A 5 -46.52 0.88 -12.21
CA VAL A 5 -45.12 0.47 -12.24
C VAL A 5 -44.24 1.71 -12.00
N PRO A 6 -43.31 1.71 -11.03
CA PRO A 6 -42.45 2.87 -10.79
C PRO A 6 -41.50 3.07 -11.98
N SER A 7 -41.53 4.26 -12.59
CA SER A 7 -40.61 4.66 -13.65
C SER A 7 -39.17 4.69 -13.10
N ARG A 8 -38.32 3.79 -13.59
CA ARG A 8 -36.89 3.79 -13.27
C ARG A 8 -36.26 5.09 -13.80
N ARG A 9 -35.88 6.01 -12.90
CA ARG A 9 -35.12 7.21 -13.29
C ARG A 9 -33.82 6.79 -13.98
N PRO A 10 -33.45 7.36 -15.13
CA PRO A 10 -32.18 7.07 -15.77
C PRO A 10 -31.05 7.51 -14.82
N ARG A 11 -30.19 6.56 -14.41
CA ARG A 11 -28.95 6.91 -13.72
C ARG A 11 -28.10 7.68 -14.72
N LEU A 12 -27.97 9.00 -14.54
CA LEU A 12 -27.01 9.80 -15.29
C LEU A 12 -25.62 9.22 -15.03
N ARG A 13 -25.13 8.42 -15.98
CA ARG A 13 -23.73 8.04 -16.04
C ARG A 13 -23.01 9.27 -16.58
N LEU A 14 -22.54 10.12 -15.68
CA LEU A 14 -21.58 11.16 -16.01
C LEU A 14 -20.30 10.44 -16.41
N THR A 15 -20.17 10.09 -17.69
CA THR A 15 -18.90 9.64 -18.24
C THR A 15 -17.97 10.83 -18.17
N PRO A 16 -16.82 10.73 -17.47
CA PRO A 16 -15.84 11.81 -17.45
C PRO A 16 -15.49 12.17 -18.89
N ASP A 17 -15.58 13.45 -19.22
CA ASP A 17 -15.11 14.02 -20.47
C ASP A 17 -13.61 13.71 -20.64
N THR A 18 -13.14 13.66 -21.89
CA THR A 18 -11.75 13.29 -22.21
C THR A 18 -10.73 14.21 -21.49
N GLY A 19 -11.09 15.47 -21.24
CA GLY A 19 -10.26 16.44 -20.51
C GLY A 19 -10.09 16.07 -19.03
N LEU A 20 -11.19 15.80 -18.33
CA LEU A 20 -11.15 15.35 -16.93
C LEU A 20 -10.34 14.06 -16.75
N ARG A 21 -10.45 13.11 -17.69
CA ARG A 21 -9.64 11.88 -17.65
C ARG A 21 -8.16 12.16 -17.75
N PHE A 22 -7.76 13.08 -18.64
CA PHE A 22 -6.37 13.48 -18.78
C PHE A 22 -5.83 14.10 -17.49
N VAL A 23 -6.60 14.99 -16.85
CA VAL A 23 -6.22 15.59 -15.56
C VAL A 23 -6.09 14.54 -14.46
N ILE A 24 -7.04 13.59 -14.38
CA ILE A 24 -6.98 12.49 -13.42
C ILE A 24 -5.72 11.65 -13.65
N TYR A 25 -5.42 11.27 -14.89
CA TYR A 25 -4.24 10.46 -15.17
C TYR A 25 -2.94 11.21 -14.92
N ALA A 26 -2.84 12.49 -15.29
CA ALA A 26 -1.68 13.31 -14.98
C ALA A 26 -1.45 13.40 -13.45
N GLY A 27 -2.52 13.61 -12.68
CA GLY A 27 -2.47 13.62 -11.22
C GLY A 27 -2.05 12.27 -10.63
N LEU A 28 -2.61 11.16 -11.13
CA LEU A 28 -2.24 9.81 -10.69
C LEU A 28 -0.79 9.47 -11.03
N THR A 29 -0.31 9.86 -12.22
CA THR A 29 1.09 9.67 -12.63
C THR A 29 2.03 10.45 -11.72
N LEU A 30 1.70 11.71 -11.41
CA LEU A 30 2.51 12.51 -10.49
C LEU A 30 2.55 11.89 -9.09
N ALA A 31 1.40 11.48 -8.55
CA ALA A 31 1.31 10.80 -7.26
C ALA A 31 2.09 9.47 -7.24
N ALA A 32 2.07 8.73 -8.35
CA ALA A 32 2.85 7.51 -8.49
C ALA A 32 4.35 7.81 -8.49
N ILE A 33 4.82 8.78 -9.29
CA ILE A 33 6.23 9.19 -9.33
C ILE A 33 6.69 9.67 -7.95
N SER A 34 5.92 10.51 -7.26
CA SER A 34 6.28 11.02 -5.94
C SER A 34 6.36 9.91 -4.89
N SER A 35 5.49 8.90 -4.99
CA SER A 35 5.48 7.76 -4.07
C SER A 35 6.60 6.76 -4.37
N LEU A 36 6.97 6.59 -5.64
CA LEU A 36 8.03 5.68 -6.07
C LEU A 36 9.42 6.28 -5.93
N PHE A 37 9.56 7.61 -5.98
CA PHE A 37 10.85 8.29 -5.86
C PHE A 37 11.65 7.90 -4.60
N PRO A 38 11.09 7.90 -3.38
CA PRO A 38 11.84 7.47 -2.19
C PRO A 38 12.24 5.99 -2.26
N LEU A 39 11.41 5.12 -2.84
CA LEU A 39 11.77 3.71 -3.04
C LEU A 39 12.92 3.55 -4.04
N TYR A 40 12.88 4.30 -5.13
CA TYR A 40 13.99 4.39 -6.07
C TYR A 40 15.28 4.86 -5.39
N TRP A 41 15.19 5.90 -4.55
CA TRP A 41 16.34 6.42 -3.83
C TRP A 41 16.91 5.41 -2.82
N MET A 42 16.06 4.67 -2.11
CA MET A 42 16.48 3.58 -1.23
C MET A 42 17.23 2.48 -1.99
N VAL A 43 16.76 2.11 -3.19
CA VAL A 43 17.43 1.11 -4.02
C VAL A 43 18.76 1.65 -4.54
N ASN A 44 18.80 2.88 -5.07
CA ASN A 44 20.03 3.52 -5.55
C ASN A 44 21.11 3.55 -4.47
N THR A 45 20.76 4.05 -3.29
CA THR A 45 21.68 4.15 -2.15
C THR A 45 22.11 2.77 -1.63
N ALA A 46 21.24 1.76 -1.66
CA ALA A 46 21.61 0.39 -1.27
C ALA A 46 22.73 -0.21 -2.14
N PHE A 47 22.79 0.13 -3.43
CA PHE A 47 23.86 -0.31 -4.34
C PHE A 47 25.03 0.66 -4.47
N THR A 48 24.94 1.87 -3.93
CA THR A 48 26.02 2.87 -4.01
C THR A 48 27.05 2.61 -2.90
N PRO A 49 28.36 2.51 -3.20
CA PRO A 49 29.40 2.35 -2.19
C PRO A 49 29.37 3.49 -1.16
N GLY A 50 29.69 3.20 0.11
CA GLY A 50 29.62 4.21 1.19
C GLY A 50 30.50 5.45 0.95
N SER A 51 31.61 5.30 0.24
CA SER A 51 32.49 6.40 -0.17
C SER A 51 31.88 7.31 -1.26
N GLU A 52 30.86 6.84 -1.97
CA GLU A 52 30.19 7.57 -3.05
C GLU A 52 28.83 8.13 -2.62
N VAL A 53 28.17 7.51 -1.64
CA VAL A 53 26.85 7.94 -1.10
C VAL A 53 26.86 9.39 -0.58
N ILE A 54 27.96 9.86 -0.02
CA ILE A 54 28.08 11.20 0.58
C ILE A 54 28.60 12.27 -0.39
N LYS A 55 28.84 11.94 -1.67
CA LYS A 55 29.34 12.89 -2.67
C LYS A 55 28.30 13.95 -3.02
N ILE A 56 28.77 15.16 -3.30
CA ILE A 56 27.95 16.30 -3.78
C ILE A 56 28.49 16.70 -5.17
N PRO A 57 27.65 16.78 -6.23
CA PRO A 57 26.22 16.45 -6.24
C PRO A 57 25.96 14.95 -6.06
N PRO A 58 24.82 14.56 -5.46
CA PRO A 58 24.49 13.15 -5.28
C PRO A 58 24.17 12.51 -6.63
N GLU A 59 24.69 11.30 -6.85
CA GLU A 59 24.51 10.59 -8.11
C GLU A 59 23.14 9.90 -8.13
N PHE A 60 22.31 10.24 -9.12
CA PHE A 60 20.99 9.61 -9.29
C PHE A 60 21.11 8.15 -9.69
N ILE A 61 22.15 7.78 -10.44
CA ILE A 61 22.44 6.41 -10.88
C ILE A 61 23.87 6.10 -10.41
N PRO A 62 24.12 4.95 -9.77
CA PRO A 62 25.43 4.66 -9.23
C PRO A 62 26.40 4.34 -10.38
N LYS A 63 27.55 5.01 -10.44
CA LYS A 63 28.59 4.69 -11.42
C LYS A 63 29.22 3.32 -11.18
N ASN A 64 29.40 2.95 -9.91
CA ASN A 64 30.04 1.70 -9.50
C ASN A 64 29.09 0.91 -8.57
N PRO A 65 28.03 0.28 -9.10
CA PRO A 65 27.10 -0.50 -8.27
C PRO A 65 27.83 -1.64 -7.56
N SER A 66 27.60 -1.77 -6.25
CA SER A 66 28.27 -2.74 -5.37
C SER A 66 27.26 -3.45 -4.47
N LEU A 67 27.59 -4.70 -4.09
CA LEU A 67 26.86 -5.48 -3.10
C LEU A 67 27.47 -5.39 -1.70
N GLU A 68 28.44 -4.51 -1.49
CA GLU A 68 29.16 -4.35 -0.24
C GLU A 68 28.23 -4.03 0.94
N ASN A 69 27.28 -3.11 0.75
CA ASN A 69 26.32 -2.72 1.78
C ASN A 69 25.51 -3.93 2.29
N PHE A 70 25.07 -4.82 1.39
CA PHE A 70 24.35 -6.05 1.77
C PHE A 70 25.23 -7.01 2.57
N ARG A 71 26.48 -7.22 2.15
CA ARG A 71 27.44 -8.06 2.87
C ARG A 71 27.74 -7.50 4.26
N LEU A 72 27.86 -6.18 4.38
CA LEU A 72 28.11 -5.48 5.62
C LEU A 72 26.94 -5.68 6.60
N VAL A 73 25.70 -5.50 6.14
CA VAL A 73 24.50 -5.73 6.95
C VAL A 73 24.40 -7.18 7.43
N ILE A 74 24.60 -8.16 6.54
CA ILE A 74 24.54 -9.58 6.90
C ILE A 74 25.59 -9.93 7.96
N LYS A 75 26.80 -9.39 7.83
CA LYS A 75 27.88 -9.61 8.82
C LYS A 75 27.61 -8.88 10.15
N ALA A 76 27.07 -7.67 10.10
CA ALA A 76 26.80 -6.83 11.27
C ALA A 76 25.55 -7.27 12.05
N ALA A 77 24.63 -8.00 11.41
CA ALA A 77 23.36 -8.43 11.99
C ALA A 77 23.32 -9.96 12.23
N PRO A 78 24.00 -10.49 13.26
CA PRO A 78 24.05 -11.94 13.52
C PRO A 78 22.66 -12.54 13.84
N LEU A 79 21.69 -11.72 14.26
CA LEU A 79 20.33 -12.14 14.59
C LEU A 79 19.31 -11.84 13.49
N MET A 80 19.75 -11.42 12.29
CA MET A 80 18.85 -11.00 11.20
C MET A 80 17.77 -12.04 10.89
N GLY A 81 18.15 -13.32 10.79
CA GLY A 81 17.19 -14.41 10.54
C GLY A 81 16.11 -14.52 11.61
N ARG A 82 16.47 -14.31 12.89
CA ARG A 82 15.50 -14.32 14.00
C ARG A 82 14.55 -13.13 13.93
N TRP A 83 15.04 -11.94 13.59
CA TRP A 83 14.19 -10.75 13.43
C TRP A 83 13.17 -10.92 12.30
N VAL A 84 13.59 -11.50 11.18
CA VAL A 84 12.70 -11.81 10.05
C VAL A 84 11.63 -12.83 10.47
N ILE A 85 12.03 -13.93 11.11
CA ILE A 85 11.09 -14.97 11.56
C ILE A 85 10.10 -14.42 12.60
N ASN A 86 10.57 -13.64 13.58
CA ASN A 86 9.70 -13.04 14.58
C ASN A 86 8.66 -12.11 13.94
N THR A 87 9.08 -11.27 13.01
CA THR A 87 8.18 -10.33 12.31
C THR A 87 7.17 -11.09 11.46
N LEU A 88 7.62 -12.11 10.73
CA LEU A 88 6.75 -12.95 9.92
C LEU A 88 5.71 -13.69 10.78
N PHE A 89 6.13 -14.25 11.91
CA PHE A 89 5.25 -14.91 12.87
C PHE A 89 4.17 -13.95 13.38
N ILE A 90 4.57 -12.77 13.87
CA ILE A 90 3.63 -11.76 14.36
C ILE A 90 2.65 -11.34 13.26
N ALA A 91 3.15 -11.04 12.05
CA ALA A 91 2.33 -10.62 10.93
C ALA A 91 1.29 -11.69 10.54
N LEU A 92 1.70 -12.96 10.43
CA LEU A 92 0.81 -14.05 10.04
C LEU A 92 -0.23 -14.36 11.12
N THR A 93 0.20 -14.41 12.39
CA THR A 93 -0.72 -14.68 13.51
C THR A 93 -1.75 -13.57 13.65
N THR A 94 -1.32 -12.30 13.65
CA THR A 94 -2.23 -11.16 13.77
C THR A 94 -3.18 -11.05 12.58
N MET A 95 -2.69 -11.22 11.35
CA MET A 95 -3.52 -11.23 10.15
C MET A 95 -4.60 -12.31 10.23
N SER A 96 -4.22 -13.53 10.62
CA SER A 96 -5.16 -14.66 10.69
C SER A 96 -6.25 -14.43 11.74
N LEU A 97 -5.86 -13.89 12.91
CA LEU A 97 -6.81 -13.53 13.97
C LEU A 97 -7.73 -12.39 13.52
N HIS A 98 -7.20 -11.33 12.90
CA HIS A 98 -8.01 -10.23 12.37
C HIS A 98 -9.02 -10.74 11.34
N VAL A 99 -8.60 -11.51 10.34
CA VAL A 99 -9.52 -12.04 9.33
C VAL A 99 -10.65 -12.85 9.98
N LEU A 100 -10.33 -13.68 10.98
CA LEU A 100 -11.33 -14.46 11.71
C LEU A 100 -12.33 -13.56 12.45
N PHE A 101 -11.83 -12.64 13.29
CA PHE A 101 -12.67 -11.81 14.13
C PHE A 101 -13.41 -10.72 13.34
N ASP A 102 -12.77 -10.11 12.35
CA ASP A 102 -13.37 -9.08 11.48
C ASP A 102 -14.48 -9.69 10.63
N ALA A 103 -14.29 -10.91 10.10
CA ALA A 103 -15.35 -11.61 9.35
C ALA A 103 -16.54 -11.95 10.26
N MET A 104 -16.28 -12.46 11.47
CA MET A 104 -17.34 -12.76 12.44
C MET A 104 -18.10 -11.50 12.87
N SER A 105 -17.37 -10.42 13.14
CA SER A 105 -17.90 -9.11 13.50
C SER A 105 -18.74 -8.54 12.37
N GLY A 106 -18.19 -8.50 11.16
CA GLY A 106 -18.90 -8.05 9.96
C GLY A 106 -20.17 -8.84 9.69
N TYR A 107 -20.16 -10.17 9.89
CA TYR A 107 -21.37 -10.98 9.79
C TYR A 107 -22.41 -10.65 10.87
N ALA A 108 -21.99 -10.48 12.12
CA ALA A 108 -22.88 -10.12 13.21
C ALA A 108 -23.56 -8.78 12.95
N PHE A 109 -22.82 -7.74 12.56
CA PHE A 109 -23.37 -6.43 12.21
C PHE A 109 -24.28 -6.47 10.98
N ALA A 110 -23.92 -7.24 9.94
CA ALA A 110 -24.69 -7.28 8.69
C ALA A 110 -25.97 -8.13 8.77
N LYS A 111 -26.03 -9.15 9.63
CA LYS A 111 -27.12 -10.15 9.64
C LYS A 111 -27.89 -10.26 10.94
N ARG A 112 -27.33 -9.86 12.10
CA ARG A 112 -28.04 -9.93 13.39
C ARG A 112 -28.56 -8.55 13.78
N ARG A 113 -29.78 -8.50 14.31
CA ARG A 113 -30.34 -7.29 14.95
C ARG A 113 -30.14 -7.42 16.45
N PHE A 114 -29.36 -6.52 17.03
CA PHE A 114 -29.10 -6.46 18.47
C PHE A 114 -29.20 -5.01 18.96
N PRO A 115 -29.58 -4.77 20.23
CA PRO A 115 -29.69 -3.43 20.76
C PRO A 115 -28.34 -2.70 20.69
N GLY A 116 -28.31 -1.54 20.02
CA GLY A 116 -27.09 -0.75 19.78
C GLY A 116 -26.48 -0.87 18.37
N SER A 117 -27.00 -1.73 17.50
CA SER A 117 -26.45 -1.96 16.16
C SER A 117 -26.41 -0.71 15.26
N ASN A 118 -27.36 0.23 15.41
CA ASN A 118 -27.46 1.45 14.58
C ASN A 118 -26.56 2.61 15.06
N VAL A 119 -25.83 2.44 16.16
CA VAL A 119 -24.84 3.43 16.62
C VAL A 119 -23.48 3.17 15.98
N LEU A 120 -23.20 1.91 15.66
CA LEU A 120 -21.93 1.45 15.08
C LEU A 120 -22.01 1.25 13.55
N PHE A 121 -23.20 1.36 12.94
CA PHE A 121 -23.48 1.19 11.51
C PHE A 121 -24.54 2.18 11.02
#